data_AF-A0A822GSU2-F1
#
_entry.id   AF-A0A822GSU2-F1
#
_cell.length_a   1.000
_cell.length_b   1.000
_cell.length_c   1.000
_cell.angle_alpha   90.00
_cell.angle_beta   90.00
_cell.angle_gamma   90.00
#
_symmetry.space_group_name_H-M   'P 1'
#
loop_
_entity.id
_entity.type
_entity.pdbx_description
1 polymer ?
#
loop_
_entity_poly.entity_id
_entity_poly.type
_entity_poly.pdbx_seq_one_letter_code
_entity_poly.pdbx_strand_id
1 'polypeptide(L)' 'VTIKRQKITWPGARIKKNGEGLPQHDQNNIVGDLYVTIDVDFPKGEFNDEQREAIKTLLQQ' A
#
# COMPACT_ATOMS: atom_id res chain seq x y z
N VAL A 1 -0.31 -7.65 -14.46
CA VAL A 1 -0.21 -7.98 -13.02
C VAL A 1 -1.30 -7.25 -12.26
N THR A 2 -2.17 -7.94 -11.54
CA THR A 2 -3.24 -7.32 -10.73
C THR A 2 -2.97 -7.61 -9.26
N ILE A 3 -2.74 -6.56 -8.47
CA ILE A 3 -2.52 -6.66 -7.02
C ILE A 3 -3.85 -6.37 -6.33
N LYS A 4 -4.50 -7.40 -5.77
CA LYS A 4 -5.72 -7.24 -4.97
C LYS A 4 -5.37 -7.29 -3.49
N ARG A 5 -5.95 -6.40 -2.69
CA ARG A 5 -5.75 -6.38 -1.23
C ARG A 5 -7.10 -6.31 -0.51
N GLN A 6 -7.30 -7.24 0.42
CA GLN A 6 -8.53 -7.35 1.24
C GLN A 6 -8.33 -6.85 2.68
N LYS A 7 -7.08 -6.57 3.08
CA LYS A 7 -6.72 -6.18 4.46
C LYS A 7 -6.20 -4.75 4.51
N ILE A 8 -6.40 -4.07 5.64
CA ILE A 8 -5.95 -2.69 5.89
C ILE A 8 -4.46 -2.52 5.54
N THR A 9 -4.14 -1.43 4.84
CA THR A 9 -2.79 -0.95 4.49
C THR A 9 -2.44 0.24 5.36
N TRP A 10 -1.36 0.13 6.14
CA TRP A 10 -0.76 1.28 6.79
C TRP A 10 0.07 2.10 5.78
N PRO A 11 0.21 3.42 6.01
CA PRO A 11 1.14 4.26 5.27
C PRO A 11 2.56 3.68 5.29
N GLY A 12 3.24 3.65 4.14
CA GLY A 12 4.58 3.09 4.02
C GLY A 12 4.64 1.56 4.00
N ALA A 13 3.49 0.87 3.94
CA ALA A 13 3.47 -0.58 3.78
C ALA A 13 4.17 -0.99 2.47
N ARG A 14 5.01 -2.02 2.54
CA ARG A 14 5.70 -2.63 1.40
C ARG A 14 5.11 -4.00 1.10
N ILE A 15 4.75 -4.24 -0.14
CA ILE A 15 4.30 -5.53 -0.64
C ILE A 15 5.41 -6.12 -1.50
N LYS A 16 5.85 -7.33 -1.17
CA LYS A 16 6.78 -8.11 -1.98
C LYS A 16 5.99 -9.08 -2.84
N LYS A 17 6.24 -9.07 -4.15
CA LYS A 17 5.67 -10.04 -5.09
C LYS A 17 6.82 -10.77 -5.79
N ASN A 18 6.98 -12.05 -5.46
CA ASN A 18 8.12 -12.81 -5.92
C ASN A 18 8.05 -13.10 -7.42
N GLY A 19 9.20 -13.03 -8.12
CA GLY A 19 9.33 -13.41 -9.52
C GLY A 19 8.68 -12.47 -10.55
N GLU A 20 8.28 -11.28 -10.12
CA GLU A 20 7.71 -10.23 -10.99
C GLU A 20 8.69 -9.05 -11.18
N GLY A 21 9.95 -9.22 -10.78
CA GLY A 21 11.02 -8.27 -11.03
C GLY A 21 11.66 -8.46 -12.40
N LEU A 22 12.73 -7.73 -12.66
CA LEU A 22 13.46 -7.81 -13.92
C LEU A 22 14.29 -9.10 -14.01
N PRO A 23 14.48 -9.65 -15.23
CA PRO A 23 15.40 -10.75 -15.45
C PRO A 23 16.85 -10.30 -15.19
N GLN A 24 17.65 -11.23 -14.66
CA GLN A 24 19.07 -11.00 -14.45
C GLN A 24 19.81 -10.99 -15.80
N HIS A 25 20.69 -10.01 -15.98
CA HIS A 25 21.39 -9.75 -17.25
C HIS A 25 22.12 -10.97 -17.83
N ASP A 26 22.78 -11.78 -16.98
CA ASP A 26 23.59 -12.91 -17.43
C ASP A 26 22.82 -14.24 -17.47
N GLN A 27 21.65 -14.29 -16.82
CA GLN A 27 20.83 -15.50 -16.69
C GLN A 27 19.34 -15.13 -16.74
N ASN A 28 18.78 -15.12 -17.96
CA ASN A 28 17.38 -14.74 -18.21
C ASN A 28 16.33 -15.65 -17.53
N ASN A 29 16.74 -16.80 -16.98
CA ASN A 29 15.86 -17.70 -16.23
C ASN A 29 15.69 -17.27 -14.76
N ILE A 30 16.49 -16.32 -14.28
CA ILE A 30 16.38 -15.77 -12.92
C ILE A 30 15.71 -14.40 -13.02
N VAL A 31 14.60 -14.23 -12.32
CA VAL A 31 13.85 -12.96 -12.24
C VAL A 31 13.85 -12.47 -10.79
N GLY A 32 13.97 -11.16 -10.61
CA GLY A 32 13.90 -10.53 -9.29
C GLY A 32 12.49 -10.48 -8.72
N ASP A 33 12.34 -9.77 -7.61
CA ASP A 33 11.05 -9.55 -6.95
C ASP A 33 10.56 -8.12 -7.16
N LEU A 34 9.25 -7.94 -7.35
CA LEU A 34 8.62 -6.63 -7.39
C LEU A 34 8.32 -6.16 -5.96
N TYR A 35 8.83 -4.99 -5.61
CA TYR A 35 8.51 -4.31 -4.36
C TYR A 35 7.56 -3.15 -4.65
N VAL A 36 6.34 -3.24 -4.12
CA VAL A 36 5.34 -2.16 -4.21
C VAL A 36 5.30 -1.44 -2.87
N THR A 37 5.65 -0.15 -2.90
CA THR A 37 5.54 0.73 -1.74
C THR A 37 4.25 1.51 -1.86
N ILE A 38 3.43 1.48 -0.81
CA ILE A 38 2.16 2.20 -0.78
C ILE A 38 2.37 3.51 -0.04
N ASP A 39 2.24 4.59 -0.79
CA ASP A 39 2.13 5.94 -0.22
C ASP A 39 0.63 6.25 -0.03
N VAL A 40 0.27 6.61 1.20
CA VAL A 40 -1.13 6.86 1.58
C VAL A 40 -1.28 8.35 1.81
N ASP A 41 -1.89 9.04 0.85
CA ASP A 41 -2.18 10.47 0.99
C ASP A 41 -3.37 10.66 1.93
N PHE A 42 -3.19 11.52 2.94
CA PHE A 42 -4.24 11.88 3.87
C PHE A 42 -5.06 13.05 3.30
N PRO A 43 -6.37 13.09 3.53
CA PRO A 43 -7.20 14.23 3.16
C PRO A 43 -6.67 15.52 3.79
N LYS A 44 -6.45 16.55 2.96
CA LYS A 44 -5.82 17.83 3.34
C LYS A 44 -6.81 18.93 3.72
N GLY A 45 -8.10 18.65 3.61
CA GLY A 45 -9.18 19.60 3.93
C GLY A 45 -9.56 19.57 5.40
N GLU A 46 -10.32 20.57 5.84
CA GLU A 46 -10.95 20.54 7.15
C GLU A 46 -12.15 19.59 7.14
N PHE A 47 -12.23 18.76 8.17
CA PHE A 47 -13.42 17.96 8.46
C PHE A 47 -14.43 18.79 9.24
N ASN A 48 -15.72 18.64 8.93
CA ASN A 48 -16.78 19.17 9.77
C ASN A 48 -16.89 18.37 11.09
N ASP A 49 -17.65 18.87 12.06
CA ASP A 49 -17.70 18.26 13.39
C ASP A 49 -18.31 16.83 13.38
N GLU A 50 -19.29 16.57 12.53
CA GLU A 50 -19.86 15.22 12.36
C GLU A 50 -18.84 14.21 11.82
N GLN A 51 -18.06 14.60 10.81
CA GLN A 51 -16.99 13.77 10.24
C GLN A 51 -15.88 13.52 11.27
N ARG A 52 -15.54 14.52 12.09
CA ARG A 52 -14.54 14.36 13.16
C ARG A 52 -14.99 13.35 14.21
N GLU A 53 -16.23 13.43 14.69
CA GLU A 53 -16.77 12.47 15.67
C GLU A 53 -16.84 11.03 15.10
N ALA A 54 -17.23 10.89 13.82
CA ALA A 54 -17.20 9.59 13.16
C ALA A 54 -15.78 9.01 13.08
N ILE A 55 -14.78 9.83 12.74
CA ILE A 55 -13.38 9.39 12.68
C ILE A 55 -12.86 8.99 14.07
N LYS A 56 -13.16 9.75 15.14
CA LYS A 56 -12.78 9.37 16.52
C LYS A 56 -13.34 8.00 16.91
N THR A 57 -14.63 7.78 16.62
CA THR A 57 -15.30 6.51 16.89
C THR A 57 -14.65 5.35 16.12
N LEU A 58 -14.36 5.56 14.82
CA LEU A 58 -13.72 4.56 13.97
C LEU A 58 -12.28 4.24 14.40
N LEU A 59 -11.52 5.24 14.82
CA LEU A 59 -10.14 5.09 15.27
C LEU A 59 -10.03 4.68 16.74
N GLN A 60 -11.15 4.58 17.46
CA GLN A 60 -11.22 4.27 18.89
C GLN A 60 -10.34 5.22 19.74
N GLN A 61 -10.35 6.51 19.40
CA GLN A 61 -9.57 7.56 20.07
C GLN A 61 -10.43 8.44 20.97
#